data_AF-A0A831WJB4-F1
#
_entry.id   AF-A0A831WJB4-F1
#
_cell.length_a   1.000
_cell.length_b   1.000
_cell.length_c   1.000
_cell.angle_alpha   90.00
_cell.angle_beta   90.00
_cell.angle_gamma   90.00
#
_symmetry.space_group_name_H-M   'P 1'
#
loop_
_entity.id
_entity.type
_entity.pdbx_description
1 polymer ?
#
loop_
_entity_poly.entity_id
_entity_poly.type
_entity_poly.pdbx_seq_one_letter_code
_entity_poly.pdbx_strand_id
1 'polypeptide(L)' 'TVYALLLECASHYDFVVKATYWGSYDSILIDSINGTENGENGHYWQYYVDGILANVGCDKYVLHNNDVVEWKFEQPAWP' A
#
# COMPACT_ATOMS: atom_id res chain seq x y z
N THR A 1 10.71 2.61 -4.08
CA THR A 1 9.33 3.12 -4.07
C THR A 1 8.63 2.60 -2.84
N VAL A 2 7.46 3.12 -2.49
CA VAL A 2 6.68 2.59 -1.35
C VAL A 2 6.41 1.09 -1.50
N TYR A 3 6.09 0.63 -2.71
CA TYR A 3 5.88 -0.80 -3.00
C TYR A 3 7.13 -1.64 -2.72
N ALA A 4 8.30 -1.21 -3.21
CA ALA A 4 9.55 -1.94 -2.99
C ALA A 4 9.91 -2.02 -1.50
N LEU A 5 9.69 -0.93 -0.74
CA LEU A 5 9.92 -0.93 0.70
C LEU A 5 8.97 -1.90 1.43
N LEU A 6 7.70 -1.94 1.04
CA LEU A 6 6.74 -2.89 1.60
C LEU A 6 7.17 -4.34 1.36
N LEU A 7 7.67 -4.67 0.16
CA LEU A 7 8.16 -6.02 -0.14
C LEU A 7 9.44 -6.37 0.63
N GLU A 8 10.36 -5.41 0.81
CA GLU A 8 11.54 -5.60 1.65
C GLU A 8 11.15 -5.88 3.10
N CYS A 9 10.20 -5.12 3.65
CA CYS A 9 9.65 -5.36 4.99
C CYS A 9 8.97 -6.73 5.07
N ALA A 10 8.18 -7.10 4.07
CA ALA A 10 7.51 -8.40 3.99
C ALA A 10 8.51 -9.56 4.08
N SER A 11 9.62 -9.45 3.35
CA SER A 11 10.70 -10.44 3.41
C SER A 11 11.44 -10.44 4.74
N HIS A 12 11.65 -9.27 5.36
CA HIS A 12 12.42 -9.16 6.60
C HIS A 12 11.62 -9.61 7.83
N TYR A 13 10.32 -9.32 7.87
CA TYR A 13 9.44 -9.58 9.01
C TYR A 13 8.50 -10.78 8.80
N ASP A 14 8.69 -11.55 7.73
CA ASP A 14 7.96 -12.79 7.42
C ASP A 14 6.43 -12.62 7.37
N PHE A 15 5.97 -11.68 6.54
CA PHE A 15 4.56 -11.54 6.19
C PHE A 15 4.35 -11.55 4.68
N VAL A 16 3.15 -11.93 4.25
CA VAL A 16 2.82 -12.03 2.82
C VAL A 16 2.17 -10.74 2.33
N VAL A 17 2.57 -10.28 1.16
CA VAL A 17 1.90 -9.20 0.43
C VAL A 17 1.40 -9.74 -0.90
N LYS A 18 0.13 -9.49 -1.20
CA LYS A 18 -0.46 -9.75 -2.53
C LYS A 18 -0.74 -8.43 -3.21
N ALA A 19 -0.44 -8.34 -4.49
CA ALA A 19 -0.62 -7.13 -5.25
C ALA A 19 -0.91 -7.44 -6.71
N THR A 20 -1.72 -6.59 -7.33
CA THR A 20 -2.11 -6.70 -8.74
C THR A 20 -1.70 -5.44 -9.48
N TYR A 21 -1.02 -5.63 -10.62
CA TYR A 21 -0.76 -4.54 -11.55
C TYR A 21 -1.97 -4.33 -12.46
N TRP A 22 -2.56 -3.14 -12.38
CA TRP A 22 -3.70 -2.73 -13.20
C TRP A 22 -3.23 -1.88 -14.38
N GLY A 23 -3.05 -2.51 -15.55
CA GLY A 23 -2.52 -1.84 -16.73
C GLY A 23 -3.33 -0.62 -17.21
N SER A 24 -4.65 -0.59 -16.97
CA SER A 24 -5.50 0.57 -17.30
C SER A 24 -5.17 1.81 -16.47
N TYR A 25 -4.61 1.62 -15.27
CA TYR A 25 -4.18 2.68 -14.37
C TYR A 25 -2.65 2.82 -14.33
N ASP A 26 -1.95 1.94 -15.05
CA ASP A 26 -0.49 1.83 -15.02
C ASP A 26 0.03 1.80 -13.58
N SER A 27 -0.60 1.02 -12.68
CA SER A 27 -0.27 1.08 -11.24
C SER A 27 -0.54 -0.23 -10.51
N ILE A 28 0.18 -0.43 -9.39
CA ILE A 28 0.01 -1.57 -8.50
C ILE A 28 -0.97 -1.22 -7.37
N LEU A 29 -2.01 -2.04 -7.24
CA LEU A 29 -2.88 -2.09 -6.08
C LEU A 29 -2.40 -3.19 -5.12
N ILE A 30 -2.29 -2.89 -3.84
CA ILE A 30 -2.10 -3.92 -2.80
C ILE A 30 -3.44 -4.58 -2.54
N ASP A 31 -3.54 -5.88 -2.77
CA ASP A 31 -4.75 -6.66 -2.54
C ASP A 31 -4.83 -7.15 -1.09
N SER A 32 -3.68 -7.51 -0.50
CA SER A 32 -3.57 -7.98 0.87
C SER A 32 -2.22 -7.72 1.52
N ILE A 33 -2.25 -7.46 2.83
CA ILE A 33 -1.08 -7.49 3.72
C ILE A 33 -1.38 -8.48 4.85
N ASN A 34 -0.50 -9.46 5.00
CA ASN A 34 -0.53 -10.50 6.04
C ASN A 34 -1.88 -11.23 6.20
N GLY A 35 -2.57 -11.50 5.08
CA GLY A 35 -3.83 -12.24 5.06
C GLY A 35 -5.09 -11.39 5.25
N THR A 36 -4.97 -10.10 5.55
CA THR A 36 -6.10 -9.17 5.51
C THR A 36 -6.29 -8.70 4.09
N GLU A 37 -7.44 -9.03 3.49
CA GLU A 37 -7.78 -8.79 2.09
C GLU A 37 -8.63 -7.53 1.94
N ASN A 38 -8.43 -6.79 0.86
CA ASN A 38 -9.30 -5.67 0.50
C ASN A 38 -10.78 -6.08 0.39
N GLY A 39 -11.67 -5.14 0.73
CA GLY A 39 -13.12 -5.30 0.65
C GLY A 39 -13.75 -5.89 1.91
N GLU A 40 -12.98 -6.43 2.86
CA GLU A 40 -13.51 -6.89 4.14
C GLU A 40 -14.15 -5.69 4.89
N ASN A 41 -15.44 -5.77 5.18
CA ASN A 41 -16.22 -4.68 5.78
C ASN A 41 -16.11 -3.33 5.04
N GLY A 42 -15.86 -3.35 3.73
CA GLY A 42 -15.66 -2.15 2.92
C GLY A 42 -14.34 -1.41 3.20
N HIS A 43 -13.40 -2.05 3.89
CA HIS A 43 -12.08 -1.50 4.16
C HIS A 43 -11.10 -1.89 3.05
N TYR A 44 -10.14 -1.02 2.80
CA TYR A 44 -9.10 -1.21 1.80
C TYR A 44 -7.77 -0.74 2.35
N TRP A 45 -6.68 -1.36 1.89
CA TRP A 45 -5.33 -0.92 2.22
C TRP A 45 -5.04 0.44 1.57
N GLN A 46 -4.96 1.47 2.41
CA GLN A 46 -4.51 2.81 2.08
C GLN A 46 -3.08 3.00 2.58
N TYR A 47 -2.30 3.86 1.91
CA TYR A 47 -0.96 4.19 2.39
C TYR A 47 -0.76 5.70 2.51
N TYR A 48 0.03 6.05 3.51
CA TYR A 48 0.35 7.42 3.89
C TYR A 48 1.87 7.57 3.88
N VAL A 49 2.33 8.75 3.51
CA VAL A 49 3.71 9.16 3.68
C VAL A 49 3.71 10.42 4.55
N ASP A 50 4.42 10.36 5.69
CA ASP A 50 4.45 11.42 6.70
C ASP A 50 3.06 11.87 7.17
N GLY A 51 2.14 10.90 7.32
CA GLY A 51 0.77 11.12 7.75
C GLY A 51 -0.18 11.68 6.68
N ILE A 52 0.30 11.86 5.44
CA ILE A 52 -0.50 12.36 4.31
C ILE A 52 -0.90 11.19 3.41
N LEU A 53 -2.20 11.06 3.12
CA LEU A 53 -2.72 10.06 2.19
C LEU A 53 -2.10 10.30 0.81
N ALA A 54 -1.44 9.29 0.26
CA ALA A 54 -0.79 9.41 -1.02
C ALA A 54 -1.81 9.41 -2.18
N ASN A 55 -1.53 10.21 -3.21
CA ASN A 55 -2.41 10.40 -4.37
C ASN A 55 -1.92 9.71 -5.65
N VAL A 56 -0.89 8.86 -5.53
CA VAL A 56 -0.33 8.05 -6.63
C VAL A 56 -0.24 6.59 -6.19
N GLY A 57 0.01 5.68 -7.14
CA GLY A 57 0.29 4.28 -6.83
C GLY A 57 1.52 4.10 -5.93
N CYS A 58 1.48 3.08 -5.07
CA CYS A 58 2.62 2.75 -4.20
C CYS A 58 3.88 2.36 -4.99
N ASP A 59 3.71 1.90 -6.24
CA ASP A 59 4.78 1.60 -7.19
C ASP A 59 5.42 2.86 -7.80
N LYS A 60 4.76 4.01 -7.69
CA LYS A 60 5.20 5.28 -8.29
C LYS A 60 5.74 6.29 -7.28
N TYR A 61 5.38 6.16 -6.00
CA TYR A 61 5.88 7.06 -4.97
C TYR A 61 7.38 6.79 -4.68
N VAL A 62 8.22 7.79 -4.92
CA VAL A 62 9.67 7.74 -4.63
C VAL A 62 9.90 8.27 -3.22
N LEU A 63 10.50 7.43 -2.38
CA LEU A 63 10.81 7.78 -0.99
C LEU A 63 12.15 8.51 -0.88
N HIS A 64 12.23 9.38 0.11
CA HIS A 64 13.44 10.05 0.55
C HIS A 64 13.83 9.58 1.95
N ASN A 65 15.07 9.87 2.35
CA ASN A 65 15.51 9.52 3.69
C ASN A 65 14.65 10.22 4.75
N ASN A 66 14.25 9.45 5.75
CA ASN A 66 13.40 9.83 6.87
C ASN A 66 11.90 9.94 6.57
N ASP A 67 11.44 9.67 5.35
CA ASP A 67 10.01 9.49 5.08
C ASP A 67 9.47 8.33 5.91
N VAL A 68 8.29 8.50 6.51
CA VAL A 68 7.59 7.45 7.25
C VAL A 68 6.41 6.96 6.43
N VAL A 69 6.42 5.67 6.09
CA VAL A 69 5.31 5.00 5.39
C VAL A 69 4.41 4.31 6.40
N GLU A 70 3.12 4.57 6.31
CA GLU A 70 2.08 3.91 7.11
C GLU A 70 1.04 3.27 6.20
N TRP A 71 0.70 2.00 6.45
CA TRP A 71 -0.40 1.30 5.80
C TRP A 71 -1.57 1.18 6.77
N LYS A 72 -2.76 1.60 6.34
CA LYS A 72 -4.00 1.50 7.11
C LYS A 72 -5.02 0.67 6.38
N PHE A 73 -5.67 -0.24 7.10
CA PHE A 73 -6.83 -0.95 6.61
C PHE A 73 -8.07 -0.21 7.09
N GLU A 74 -8.65 0.61 6.23
CA GLU A 74 -9.71 1.56 6.58
C GLU A 74 -10.74 1.71 5.48
N GLN A 75 -11.93 2.20 5.83
CA GLN A 75 -12.90 2.61 4.84
C GLN A 75 -12.34 3.82 4.08
N PRO A 76 -12.26 3.76 2.74
CA PRO A 76 -11.78 4.88 1.96
C PRO A 76 -12.67 6.11 2.21
N ALA A 77 -12.05 7.28 2.37
CA ALA A 77 -12.77 8.55 2.56
C ALA A 77 -13.43 9.10 1.28
N TRP A 78 -13.69 8.25 0.27
CA TRP A 78 -14.40 8.67 -0.95
C TRP A 78 -15.90 8.86 -0.63
N PRO A 79 -16.57 9.87 -1.22
CA PRO A 79 -18.03 9.96 -1.21
C PRO A 79 -18.69 8.85 -2.05
#